data_AF-A0A9E4N3D9-F1
#
_entry.id   AF-A0A9E4N3D9-F1
#
_cell.length_a   1.000
_cell.length_b   1.000
_cell.length_c   1.000
_cell.angle_alpha   90.00
_cell.angle_beta   90.00
_cell.angle_gamma   90.00
#
_symmetry.space_group_name_H-M   'P 1'
#
loop_
_entity.id
_entity.type
_entity.pdbx_description
1 polymer ?
#
loop_
_entity_poly.entity_id
_entity_poly.type
_entity_poly.pdbx_seq_one_letter_code
_entity_poly.pdbx_strand_id
1 'polypeptide(L)'
;TLGGDVADTITVRFYLNADGELICEVPEQNYAQALVSGIARMRALYGIDTDGNGLANQYFTATAVEDEARWVNVVAIRIGLVAGSGEGQELPEIYRPATAEEMDVMGAPFTPTETSKAYKSSSTTITLRNLRNGINRQAS
;
A
#
# COMPACT_ATOMS: atom_id res chain seq x y z
N THR A 1 -9.60 -41.66 6.01
CA THR A 1 -9.65 -40.50 5.11
C THR A 1 -9.33 -39.26 5.91
N LEU A 2 -8.09 -38.78 5.81
CA LEU A 2 -7.68 -37.54 6.48
C LEU A 2 -8.21 -36.38 5.64
N GLY A 3 -9.44 -35.94 5.94
CA GLY A 3 -9.95 -34.66 5.48
C GLY A 3 -9.23 -33.58 6.28
N GLY A 4 -8.17 -33.02 5.71
CA GLY A 4 -7.56 -31.82 6.26
C GLY A 4 -8.49 -30.65 5.97
N ASP A 5 -8.94 -29.97 7.02
CA ASP A 5 -9.58 -28.67 6.91
C ASP A 5 -8.71 -27.77 6.03
N VAL A 6 -9.28 -27.33 4.90
CA VAL A 6 -8.68 -26.24 4.13
C VAL A 6 -8.69 -25.06 5.09
N ALA A 7 -7.51 -24.58 5.49
CA ALA A 7 -7.43 -23.40 6.35
C ALA A 7 -8.29 -22.30 5.71
N ASP A 8 -9.28 -21.79 6.45
CA ASP A 8 -10.10 -20.68 5.98
C ASP A 8 -9.16 -19.54 5.54
N THR A 9 -9.33 -19.09 4.30
CA THR A 9 -8.57 -17.95 3.80
C THR A 9 -9.04 -16.71 4.54
N ILE A 10 -8.14 -16.04 5.25
CA ILE A 10 -8.42 -14.77 5.93
C ILE A 10 -7.93 -13.64 5.03
N THR A 11 -8.83 -12.72 4.68
CA THR A 11 -8.45 -11.50 3.95
C THR A 11 -8.06 -10.42 4.94
N VAL A 12 -6.89 -9.81 4.74
CA VAL A 12 -6.51 -8.59 5.45
C VAL A 12 -6.47 -7.45 4.46
N ARG A 13 -7.25 -6.39 4.73
CA ARG A 13 -7.30 -5.18 3.90
C ARG A 13 -6.59 -4.04 4.62
N PHE A 14 -5.75 -3.33 3.86
CA PHE A 14 -5.14 -2.07 4.29
C PHE A 14 -5.64 -0.96 3.40
N TYR A 15 -6.24 0.08 3.99
CA TYR A 15 -6.77 1.22 3.23
C TYR A 15 -6.69 2.51 4.05
N LEU A 16 -6.78 3.65 3.35
CA LEU A 16 -6.95 4.95 4.00
C LEU A 16 -8.42 5.27 4.11
N ASN A 17 -8.88 5.63 5.32
CA ASN A 17 -10.22 6.17 5.50
C ASN A 17 -10.26 7.69 5.18
N ALA A 18 -11.44 8.30 5.32
CA ALA A 18 -11.64 9.72 5.04
C ALA A 18 -10.89 10.66 6.00
N ASP A 19 -10.59 10.18 7.21
CA ASP A 19 -9.88 10.93 8.26
C ASP A 19 -8.35 10.84 8.09
N GLY A 20 -7.86 10.15 7.05
CA GLY A 20 -6.44 9.97 6.81
C GLY A 20 -5.78 8.96 7.75
N GLU A 21 -6.54 8.02 8.28
CA GLU A 21 -6.03 6.91 9.07
C GLU A 21 -5.76 5.69 8.17
N LEU A 22 -4.62 5.05 8.37
CA LEU A 22 -4.35 3.74 7.79
C LEU A 22 -5.05 2.67 8.62
N ILE A 23 -6.07 2.07 8.03
CA ILE A 23 -6.88 1.03 8.64
C ILE A 23 -6.34 -0.34 8.26
N CYS A 24 -6.28 -1.23 9.24
CA CYS A 24 -6.16 -2.68 9.06
C CYS A 24 -7.50 -3.33 9.36
N GLU A 25 -8.04 -4.07 8.39
CA GLU A 25 -9.36 -4.67 8.47
C GLU A 25 -9.29 -6.16 8.13
N VAL A 26 -10.04 -6.95 8.89
CA VAL A 26 -10.34 -8.36 8.63
C VAL A 26 -11.85 -8.47 8.43
N PRO A 27 -12.35 -8.38 7.19
CA PRO A 27 -13.78 -8.27 6.90
C PRO A 27 -14.59 -9.47 7.40
N GLU A 28 -14.03 -10.67 7.26
CA GLU A 28 -14.68 -11.93 7.66
C GLU A 28 -14.90 -12.02 9.17
N GLN A 29 -14.17 -11.22 9.96
CA GLN A 29 -14.28 -11.15 11.41
C GLN A 29 -14.98 -9.86 11.90
N ASN A 30 -15.46 -9.01 10.97
CA ASN A 30 -15.99 -7.69 11.28
C ASN A 30 -15.06 -6.87 12.19
N TYR A 31 -13.75 -6.97 11.92
CA TYR A 31 -12.71 -6.34 12.71
C TYR A 31 -12.02 -5.26 11.88
N ALA A 32 -11.90 -4.06 12.44
CA ALA A 32 -11.13 -2.96 11.86
C ALA A 32 -10.43 -2.17 12.97
N GLN A 33 -9.19 -1.77 12.73
CA GLN A 33 -8.43 -0.91 13.64
C GLN A 33 -7.62 0.13 12.87
N ALA A 34 -7.54 1.34 13.41
CA ALA A 34 -6.58 2.34 12.96
C ALA A 34 -5.18 1.95 13.42
N LEU A 35 -4.22 1.89 12.50
CA LEU A 35 -2.81 1.61 12.80
C LEU A 35 -2.02 2.90 13.03
N VAL A 36 -2.31 3.92 12.23
CA VAL A 36 -1.64 5.22 12.28
C VAL A 36 -2.54 6.29 11.64
N SER A 37 -2.54 7.48 12.23
CA SER A 37 -3.25 8.65 11.70
C SER A 37 -2.30 9.58 10.93
N GLY A 38 -2.86 10.58 10.24
CA GLY A 38 -2.08 11.59 9.54
C GLY A 38 -1.44 11.09 8.23
N ILE A 39 -1.96 10.03 7.63
CA ILE A 39 -1.51 9.56 6.32
C ILE A 39 -2.24 10.33 5.23
N ALA A 40 -1.48 11.17 4.51
CA ALA A 40 -2.01 12.01 3.44
C ALA A 40 -2.10 11.29 2.10
N ARG A 41 -1.26 10.27 1.89
CA ARG A 41 -1.24 9.48 0.65
C ARG A 41 -0.74 8.07 0.91
N MET A 42 -1.38 7.10 0.28
CA MET A 42 -0.89 5.73 0.13
C MET A 42 -0.88 5.37 -1.36
N ARG A 43 0.17 4.69 -1.80
CA ARG A 43 0.27 4.13 -3.15
C ARG A 43 0.89 2.74 -3.07
N ALA A 44 0.41 1.84 -3.93
CA ALA A 44 0.98 0.51 -4.12
C ALA A 44 1.39 0.33 -5.59
N LEU A 45 2.53 -0.32 -5.80
CA LEU A 45 2.99 -0.84 -7.09
C LEU A 45 3.27 -2.34 -6.96
N TYR A 46 3.02 -3.08 -8.02
CA TYR A 46 3.11 -4.53 -8.07
C TYR A 46 4.34 -4.94 -8.85
N GLY A 47 5.23 -5.68 -8.19
CA GLY A 47 6.47 -6.19 -8.74
C GLY A 47 6.21 -7.44 -9.58
N ILE A 48 6.49 -7.35 -10.88
CA ILE A 48 6.27 -8.41 -11.87
C ILE A 48 7.58 -9.14 -12.15
N ASP A 49 7.53 -10.47 -12.08
CA ASP A 49 8.56 -11.37 -12.59
C ASP A 49 8.29 -11.71 -14.05
N THR A 50 9.20 -11.31 -14.92
CA THR A 50 9.11 -11.48 -16.37
C THR A 50 10.03 -12.57 -16.91
N ASP A 51 10.92 -13.10 -16.08
CA ASP A 51 11.92 -14.10 -16.48
C ASP A 51 11.82 -15.43 -15.71
N GLY A 52 10.93 -15.51 -14.70
CA GLY A 52 10.61 -16.71 -13.95
C GLY A 52 11.57 -17.03 -12.81
N ASN A 53 12.50 -16.12 -12.46
CA ASN A 53 13.45 -16.35 -11.35
C ASN A 53 12.84 -16.04 -9.95
N GLY A 54 11.59 -15.58 -9.92
CA GLY A 54 10.82 -15.20 -8.75
C GLY A 54 11.08 -13.77 -8.25
N LEU A 55 11.99 -13.02 -8.84
CA LEU A 55 12.31 -11.66 -8.45
C LEU A 55 11.56 -10.68 -9.34
N ALA A 56 11.12 -9.56 -8.77
CA ALA A 56 10.46 -8.52 -9.55
C ALA A 56 11.49 -7.83 -10.47
N ASN A 57 11.27 -7.87 -11.78
CA ASN A 57 12.06 -7.10 -12.74
C ASN A 57 11.55 -5.66 -12.87
N GLN A 58 10.23 -5.46 -12.74
CA GLN A 58 9.55 -4.19 -12.99
C GLN A 58 8.38 -3.99 -12.01
N TYR A 59 7.95 -2.75 -11.82
CA TYR A 59 6.86 -2.38 -10.91
C TYR A 59 5.78 -1.60 -11.65
N PHE A 60 4.53 -2.03 -11.51
CA PHE A 60 3.37 -1.48 -12.23
C PHE A 60 2.24 -1.06 -11.29
N THR A 61 1.35 -0.19 -11.75
CA THR A 61 0.08 0.09 -11.05
C THR A 61 -0.87 -1.11 -11.17
N ALA A 62 -1.85 -1.23 -10.28
CA ALA A 62 -2.89 -2.27 -10.39
C ALA A 62 -3.57 -2.27 -11.77
N THR A 63 -3.93 -1.08 -12.27
CA THR A 63 -4.53 -0.91 -13.60
C THR A 63 -3.65 -1.48 -14.70
N ALA A 64 -2.35 -1.15 -14.73
CA ALA A 64 -1.45 -1.68 -15.75
C ALA A 64 -1.25 -3.21 -15.63
N VAL A 65 -1.25 -3.76 -14.41
CA VAL A 65 -1.20 -5.22 -14.21
C VAL A 65 -2.47 -5.90 -14.72
N GLU A 66 -3.64 -5.31 -14.48
CA GLU A 66 -4.94 -5.79 -14.95
C GLU A 66 -5.05 -5.73 -16.48
N ASP A 67 -4.78 -4.56 -17.06
CA ASP A 67 -4.89 -4.30 -18.50
C ASP A 67 -4.03 -5.27 -19.33
N GLU A 68 -2.91 -5.72 -18.76
CA GLU A 68 -1.96 -6.64 -19.40
C GLU A 68 -2.07 -8.09 -18.87
N ALA A 69 -3.09 -8.39 -18.06
CA ALA A 69 -3.37 -9.71 -17.47
C ALA A 69 -2.17 -10.35 -16.73
N ARG A 70 -1.36 -9.54 -16.03
CA ARG A 70 -0.09 -9.98 -15.40
C ARG A 70 -0.18 -10.33 -13.92
N TRP A 71 -1.38 -10.41 -13.31
CA TRP A 71 -1.52 -10.80 -11.90
C TRP A 71 -0.82 -12.12 -11.56
N VAL A 72 -0.78 -13.04 -12.52
CA VAL A 72 -0.06 -14.33 -12.42
C VAL A 72 1.42 -14.18 -12.08
N ASN A 73 2.02 -13.06 -12.48
CA ASN A 73 3.45 -12.81 -12.42
C ASN A 73 3.84 -11.89 -11.26
N VAL A 74 2.88 -11.49 -10.41
CA VAL A 74 3.14 -10.62 -9.26
C VAL A 74 3.88 -11.40 -8.17
N VAL A 75 5.08 -10.95 -7.81
CA VAL A 75 5.95 -11.58 -6.81
C VAL A 75 6.35 -10.64 -5.66
N ALA A 76 6.03 -9.35 -5.77
CA ALA A 76 6.29 -8.35 -4.74
C ALA A 76 5.27 -7.22 -4.78
N ILE A 77 5.15 -6.47 -3.69
CA ILE A 77 4.42 -5.21 -3.62
C ILE A 77 5.38 -4.15 -3.08
N ARG A 78 5.47 -2.99 -3.73
CA ARG A 78 6.11 -1.81 -3.19
C ARG A 78 5.03 -0.84 -2.73
N ILE A 79 5.12 -0.43 -1.47
CA ILE A 79 4.15 0.47 -0.83
C ILE A 79 4.87 1.77 -0.51
N GLY A 80 4.26 2.88 -0.86
CA GLY A 80 4.72 4.23 -0.54
C GLY A 80 3.66 4.96 0.27
N LEU A 81 4.09 5.62 1.34
CA LEU A 81 3.25 6.42 2.22
C LEU A 81 3.79 7.84 2.30
N VAL A 82 2.89 8.81 2.41
CA VAL A 82 3.18 10.17 2.85
C VAL A 82 2.46 10.41 4.16
N ALA A 83 3.23 10.62 5.22
CA ALA A 83 2.72 10.95 6.55
C ALA A 83 2.93 12.44 6.81
N GLY A 84 1.89 13.11 7.31
CA GLY A 84 2.00 14.42 7.94
C GLY A 84 2.28 14.29 9.43
N SER A 85 2.74 15.37 10.06
CA SER A 85 2.75 15.46 11.51
C SER A 85 1.33 15.26 12.06
N GLY A 86 1.24 14.52 13.18
CA GLY A 86 -0.04 14.11 13.77
C GLY A 86 -0.90 15.28 14.26
N GLU A 87 -2.11 14.97 14.70
CA GLU A 87 -3.02 15.97 15.24
C GLU A 87 -2.39 16.76 16.40
N GLY A 88 -2.59 18.08 16.39
CA GLY A 88 -1.99 18.99 17.37
C GLY A 88 -0.48 19.21 17.23
N GLN A 89 0.18 18.61 16.24
CA GLN A 89 1.60 18.82 15.93
C GLN A 89 1.76 19.67 14.67
N GLU A 90 1.34 20.93 14.76
CA GLU A 90 1.55 21.90 13.67
C GLU A 90 2.94 22.51 13.74
N LEU A 91 3.50 22.83 12.56
CA LEU A 91 4.68 23.67 12.45
C LEU A 91 4.37 25.06 13.04
N PRO A 92 5.29 25.66 13.80
CA PRO A 92 5.23 27.07 14.15
C PRO A 92 5.15 27.93 12.87
N GLU A 93 4.44 29.06 12.93
CA GLU A 93 4.16 29.92 11.76
C GLU A 93 5.43 30.30 10.98
N ILE A 94 6.53 30.60 11.69
CA ILE A 94 7.83 30.95 11.09
C ILE A 94 8.48 29.80 10.29
N TYR A 95 8.04 28.56 10.48
CA TYR A 95 8.54 27.37 9.78
C TYR A 95 7.53 26.83 8.77
N ARG A 96 6.34 27.44 8.64
CA ARG A 96 5.36 27.02 7.63
C ARG A 96 5.79 27.56 6.26
N PRO A 97 5.95 26.70 5.25
CA PRO A 97 6.24 27.18 3.91
C PRO A 97 5.02 27.93 3.35
N ALA A 98 5.27 28.96 2.54
CA ALA A 98 4.21 29.73 1.88
C ALA A 98 3.41 28.89 0.87
N THR A 99 4.03 27.85 0.31
CA THR A 99 3.44 26.91 -0.64
C THR A 99 3.83 25.49 -0.25
N ALA A 100 2.93 24.52 -0.45
CA ALA A 100 3.23 23.12 -0.18
C ALA A 100 4.33 22.59 -1.11
N GLU A 101 5.22 21.77 -0.56
CA GLU A 101 6.29 21.12 -1.32
C GLU A 101 5.75 19.85 -2.01
N GLU A 102 6.06 19.69 -3.29
CA GLU A 102 5.75 18.46 -4.01
C GLU A 102 6.69 17.33 -3.58
N MET A 103 6.12 16.17 -3.31
CA MET A 103 6.85 14.96 -2.96
C MET A 103 6.70 13.91 -4.05
N ASP A 104 7.77 13.17 -4.32
CA ASP A 104 7.67 11.94 -5.10
C ASP A 104 7.19 10.77 -4.24
N VAL A 105 6.14 10.09 -4.72
CA VAL A 105 5.62 8.85 -4.13
C VAL A 105 5.72 7.74 -5.17
N MET A 106 6.92 7.17 -5.27
CA MET A 106 7.24 6.08 -6.19
C MET A 106 7.00 6.45 -7.66
N GLY A 107 7.52 7.60 -8.09
CA GLY A 107 7.36 8.11 -9.46
C GLY A 107 6.00 8.74 -9.75
N ALA A 108 5.24 9.13 -8.72
CA ALA A 108 4.09 10.03 -8.91
C ALA A 108 4.21 11.23 -7.98
N PRO A 109 4.05 12.45 -8.52
CA PRO A 109 4.04 13.65 -7.71
C PRO A 109 2.83 13.68 -6.79
N PHE A 110 3.02 14.20 -5.59
CA PHE A 110 1.98 14.48 -4.61
C PHE A 110 2.27 15.79 -3.90
N THR A 111 1.35 16.74 -3.97
CA THR A 111 1.43 18.01 -3.24
C THR A 111 0.38 18.03 -2.15
N PRO A 112 0.76 18.13 -0.86
CA PRO A 112 -0.19 18.29 0.24
C PRO A 112 -1.02 19.57 0.10
N THR A 113 -2.24 19.53 0.63
CA THR A 113 -3.13 20.71 0.66
C THR A 113 -2.88 21.63 1.84
N GLU A 114 -2.21 21.15 2.89
CA GLU A 114 -1.90 21.93 4.10
C GLU A 114 -0.39 22.23 4.17
N THR A 115 -0.02 23.44 4.59
CA THR A 115 1.37 23.83 4.85
C THR A 115 1.71 23.90 6.35
N SER A 116 0.71 23.72 7.21
CA SER A 116 0.89 23.72 8.67
C SER A 116 1.49 22.42 9.20
N LYS A 117 1.57 21.36 8.39
CA LYS A 117 2.12 20.06 8.78
C LYS A 117 3.48 19.81 8.14
N ALA A 118 4.34 19.11 8.86
CA ALA A 118 5.56 18.56 8.30
C ALA A 118 5.23 17.23 7.59
N TYR A 119 5.61 17.07 6.33
CA TYR A 119 5.36 15.83 5.59
C TYR A 119 6.63 15.03 5.35
N LYS A 120 6.50 13.70 5.36
CA LYS A 120 7.57 12.78 5.00
C LYS A 120 7.05 11.64 4.15
N SER A 121 7.70 11.40 3.02
CA SER A 121 7.48 10.19 2.23
C SER A 121 8.39 9.05 2.73
N SER A 122 7.85 7.84 2.70
CA SER A 122 8.59 6.60 2.95
C SER A 122 8.08 5.51 2.01
N SER A 123 8.93 4.52 1.72
CA SER A 123 8.51 3.37 0.94
C SER A 123 9.20 2.08 1.40
N THR A 124 8.54 0.96 1.16
CA THR A 124 9.06 -0.38 1.45
C THR A 124 8.62 -1.37 0.38
N THR A 125 9.35 -2.47 0.25
CA THR A 125 9.02 -3.57 -0.67
C THR A 125 8.81 -4.85 0.11
N ILE A 126 7.70 -5.53 -0.14
CA ILE A 126 7.29 -6.79 0.48
C ILE A 126 7.31 -7.88 -0.60
N THR A 127 8.11 -8.92 -0.41
CA THR A 127 8.13 -10.09 -1.32
C THR A 127 7.00 -11.06 -0.95
N LEU A 128 6.25 -11.52 -1.96
CA LEU A 128 5.09 -12.41 -1.79
C LEU A 128 5.51 -13.88 -1.99
N ARG A 129 6.24 -14.44 -1.02
CA ARG A 129 6.77 -15.82 -1.13
C ARG A 129 5.68 -16.90 -1.13
N ASN A 130 4.54 -16.64 -0.48
CA ASN A 130 3.45 -17.60 -0.38
C ASN A 130 2.57 -17.68 -1.64
N LEU A 131 2.60 -16.67 -2.53
CA LEU A 131 1.95 -16.76 -3.84
C LEU A 131 2.62 -17.78 -4.78
N ARG A 132 3.83 -18.23 -4.46
CA ARG A 132 4.59 -19.18 -5.29
C ARG A 132 4.14 -20.64 -5.11
N ASN A 133 3.50 -20.98 -3.99
CA ASN A 133 3.20 -22.37 -3.62
C ASN A 133 1.71 -22.75 -3.72
N GLY A 134 0.82 -21.80 -4.07
CA GLY A 134 -0.63 -21.99 -4.04
C GLY A 134 -1.32 -21.42 -5.26
N ILE A 135 -1.13 -22.03 -6.43
CA ILE A 135 -2.03 -21.81 -7.57
C ILE A 135 -3.33 -22.59 -7.28
N ASN A 136 -4.19 -22.00 -6.45
CA ASN A 136 -5.64 -22.18 -6.53
C ASN A 136 -6.21 -20.77 -6.67
N ARG A 137 -6.02 -20.19 -7.86
CA ARG A 137 -6.53 -18.87 -8.19
C ARG A 137 -8.02 -19.01 -8.41
N GLN A 138 -8.81 -18.49 -7.49
CA GLN A 138 -10.25 -18.34 -7.68
C GLN A 138 -10.47 -17.50 -8.94
N ALA A 139 -10.96 -18.16 -9.98
CA ALA A 139 -11.74 -17.50 -11.00
C ALA A 139 -13.05 -17.06 -10.35
N SER A 140 -13.38 -15.78 -10.48
CA SER A 140 -14.73 -15.25 -10.29
C SER A 140 -14.94 -14.21 -11.37
#